data_AF-A0A950Q4S5-F1
#
_entry.id   AF-A0A950Q4S5-F1
#
_cell.length_a   1.000
_cell.length_b   1.000
_cell.length_c   1.000
_cell.angle_alpha   90.00
_cell.angle_beta   90.00
_cell.angle_gamma   90.00
#
_symmetry.space_group_name_H-M   'P 1'
#
loop_
_entity.id
_entity.type
_entity.pdbx_description
1 polymer ?
#
loop_
_entity_poly.entity_id
_entity_poly.type
_entity_poly.pdbx_seq_one_letter_code
_entity_poly.pdbx_strand_id
1 'polypeptide(L)' 'MLRMLLAGIPIAALTVAVPLVNRIEPRLFGVPFLLCWIMGWIVVTPAFLWTIGRLERRW' A
#
# COMPACT_ATOMS: atom_id res chain seq x y z
N MET A 1 -3.70 -10.61 -16.19
CA MET A 1 -2.46 -10.64 -15.38
C MET A 1 -2.13 -9.30 -14.73
N LEU A 2 -2.03 -8.20 -15.48
CA LEU A 2 -1.66 -6.87 -14.94
C LEU A 2 -2.53 -6.40 -13.75
N ARG A 3 -3.85 -6.62 -13.80
CA ARG A 3 -4.78 -6.25 -12.70
C ARG A 3 -4.49 -7.00 -11.40
N MET A 4 -4.15 -8.29 -11.50
CA MET A 4 -3.78 -9.12 -10.34
C MET A 4 -2.49 -8.63 -9.70
N LEU A 5 -1.51 -8.25 -10.52
CA LEU A 5 -0.26 -7.65 -10.03
C LEU A 5 -0.53 -6.32 -9.32
N LEU A 6 -1.34 -5.43 -9.92
CA LEU A 6 -1.75 -4.17 -9.30
C LEU A 6 -2.48 -4.35 -7.98
N ALA A 7 -3.41 -5.31 -7.89
CA ALA A 7 -4.14 -5.61 -6.65
C ALA A 7 -3.24 -6.25 -5.58
N GLY A 8 -2.25 -7.03 -6.00
CA GLY A 8 -1.30 -7.69 -5.09
C GLY A 8 -0.38 -6.72 -4.36
N ILE A 9 -0.09 -5.55 -4.94
CA ILE A 9 0.83 -4.56 -4.35
C ILE A 9 0.36 -4.04 -2.97
N PRO A 10 -0.85 -3.45 -2.82
CA PRO A 10 -1.31 -2.99 -1.51
C PRO A 10 -1.48 -4.14 -0.52
N ILE A 11 -1.87 -5.34 -0.99
CA ILE A 11 -1.97 -6.54 -0.15
C ILE A 11 -0.60 -6.89 0.43
N ALA A 12 0.41 -7.04 -0.42
CA ALA A 12 1.77 -7.35 0.02
C ALA A 12 2.33 -6.26 0.94
N ALA A 13 2.09 -4.98 0.63
CA ALA A 13 2.59 -3.87 1.42
C ALA A 13 1.98 -3.78 2.84
N LEU A 14 0.71 -4.17 3.00
CA LEU A 14 -0.01 -4.11 4.27
C LEU A 14 -0.03 -5.44 5.05
N THR A 15 0.46 -6.54 4.47
CA THR A 15 0.49 -7.85 5.14
C THR A 15 1.90 -8.43 5.19
N VAL A 16 2.52 -8.65 4.03
CA VAL A 16 3.83 -9.30 3.90
C VAL A 16 4.97 -8.36 4.31
N ALA A 17 4.87 -7.08 3.97
CA ALA A 17 5.92 -6.11 4.28
C ALA A 17 5.89 -5.64 5.74
N VAL A 18 4.76 -5.80 6.45
CA VAL A 18 4.58 -5.28 7.82
C VAL A 18 5.67 -5.79 8.78
N PRO A 19 5.99 -7.10 8.86
CA PRO A 19 7.08 -7.57 9.72
C PRO A 19 8.45 -6.95 9.40
N LEU A 20 8.67 -6.54 8.15
CA LEU A 20 9.94 -5.95 7.71
C LEU A 20 10.03 -4.47 8.09
N VAL A 21 8.91 -3.75 7.99
CA VAL A 21 8.82 -2.31 8.27
C VAL A 21 8.39 -1.99 9.70
N ASN A 22 7.93 -2.99 10.47
CA ASN A 22 7.54 -2.85 11.86
C ASN A 22 8.78 -2.71 12.76
N ARG A 23 9.33 -1.51 12.78
CA ARG A 23 10.44 -1.13 13.66
C ARG A 23 10.03 0.12 14.44
N ILE A 24 10.47 0.18 15.70
CA ILE A 24 10.25 1.36 16.57
C ILE A 24 11.00 2.57 16.01
N GLU A 25 12.17 2.33 15.43
CA GLU A 25 12.99 3.29 14.72
C GLU A 25 13.22 2.83 13.27
N PRO A 26 13.14 3.72 12.28
CA PRO A 26 13.08 5.18 12.41
C PRO A 26 11.70 5.72 12.81
N ARG A 27 11.68 6.94 13.33
CA ARG A 27 10.46 7.71 13.58
C ARG A 27 10.34 8.80 12.52
N LEU A 28 9.13 8.99 12.01
CA LEU A 28 8.78 10.07 11.09
C LEU A 28 7.84 11.02 11.83
N PHE A 29 8.14 12.31 11.87
CA PHE A 29 7.31 13.32 12.55
C PHE A 29 6.99 12.98 14.03
N GLY A 30 7.89 12.28 14.72
CA GLY A 30 7.70 11.86 16.11
C GLY A 30 6.86 10.59 16.32
N VAL A 31 6.31 9.99 15.25
CA VAL A 31 5.57 8.72 15.31
C VAL A 31 6.39 7.55 14.72
N PRO A 32 6.10 6.29 15.10
CA PRO A 32 6.76 5.13 14.50
C PRO A 32 6.58 5.10 12.98
N PHE A 33 7.63 4.73 12.24
CA PHE A 33 7.57 4.62 10.77
C PHE A 33 6.41 3.77 10.28
N LEU A 34 6.09 2.68 11.00
CA LEU A 34 4.96 1.81 10.65
C LEU A 34 3.62 2.55 10.58
N LEU A 35 3.39 3.54 11.46
CA LEU A 35 2.15 4.32 11.43
C LEU A 35 2.08 5.15 10.15
N CYS A 36 3.16 5.86 9.80
CA CYS A 36 3.25 6.60 8.54
C CYS A 36 3.09 5.69 7.31
N TRP A 37 3.68 4.49 7.37
CA TRP A 37 3.55 3.49 6.33
C TRP A 37 2.09 3.09 6.10
N ILE A 38 1.38 2.67 7.15
CA ILE A 38 -0.03 2.25 7.06
C ILE A 38 -0.90 3.42 6.59
N MET A 39 -0.73 4.62 7.15
CA MET A 39 -1.49 5.81 6.74
C MET A 39 -1.24 6.18 5.28
N GLY A 40 0.01 6.11 4.82
CA GLY A 40 0.36 6.31 3.41
C GLY A 40 -0.35 5.30 2.51
N TRP A 41 -0.34 4.02 2.88
CA TRP A 41 -1.02 2.97 2.12
C TRP A 41 -2.54 3.07 2.14
N ILE A 42 -3.15 3.60 3.21
CA ILE A 42 -4.59 3.91 3.25
C ILE A 42 -4.94 4.92 2.15
N VAL A 43 -4.12 5.96 1.97
CA VAL A 43 -4.34 6.99 0.93
C VAL A 43 -4.01 6.46 -0.47
N VAL A 44 -2.97 5.63 -0.60
CA VAL A 44 -2.49 5.12 -1.88
C VAL A 44 -3.37 3.98 -2.44
N THR A 45 -3.96 3.14 -1.59
CA THR A 45 -4.75 1.97 -2.03
C THR A 45 -5.94 2.34 -2.94
N PRO A 46 -6.74 3.38 -2.66
CA PRO A 46 -7.78 3.84 -3.58
C PRO A 46 -7.26 4.20 -4.98
N ALA A 47 -6.04 4.72 -5.11
CA ALA A 47 -5.44 5.01 -6.41
C ALA A 47 -5.16 3.74 -7.22
N PHE A 48 -4.77 2.64 -6.56
CA PHE A 48 -4.65 1.32 -7.20
C PHE A 48 -6.01 0.80 -7.68
N LEU A 49 -7.03 0.85 -6.83
CA LEU A 49 -8.38 0.40 -7.18
C LEU A 49 -8.96 1.21 -8.34
N TRP A 50 -8.78 2.54 -8.31
CA TRP A 50 -9.20 3.42 -9.39
C TRP A 50 -8.48 3.12 -10.71
N THR A 51 -7.17 2.83 -10.65
CA THR A 51 -6.37 2.47 -11.83
C THR A 51 -6.85 1.14 -12.42
N ILE A 52 -7.14 0.14 -11.58
CA ILE A 52 -7.71 -1.14 -12.00
C ILE A 52 -9.07 -0.92 -12.66
N GLY A 53 -9.97 -0.15 -12.05
CA GLY A 53 -11.29 0.16 -12.62
C GLY A 53 -11.23 0.97 -13.92
N ARG A 54 -10.23 1.84 -14.07
CA ARG A 54 -9.93 2.53 -15.34
C ARG A 54 -9.45 1.55 -16.42
N LEU A 55 -8.59 0.60 -16.05
CA LEU A 55 -8.08 -0.43 -16.96
C LEU A 55 -9.15 -1.47 -17.31
N GLU A 56 -10.16 -1.65 -16.45
CA GLU A 56 -11.35 -2.46 -16.73
C GLU A 56 -12.26 -1.82 -17.74
N ARG A 57 -12.63 -0.56 -17.54
CA ARG A 57 -13.54 0.17 -18.45
C ARG A 57 -12.95 0.49 -19.83
N ARG A 58 -11.65 0.27 -20.03
CA ARG A 58 -10.95 0.57 -21.30
C ARG A 58 -10.99 -0.56 -22.32
N TRP A 59 -11.56 -1.70 -21.94
CA TRP A 59 -11.80 -2.88 -22.77
C TRP A 59 -13.29 -3.21 -22.75
#